data_AF-A0A7J9TLL1-F1
#
_entry.id   AF-A0A7J9TLL1-F1
#
_cell.length_a   1.000
_cell.length_b   1.000
_cell.length_c   1.000
_cell.angle_alpha   90.00
_cell.angle_beta   90.00
_cell.angle_gamma   90.00
#
_symmetry.space_group_name_H-M   'P 1'
#
loop_
_entity.id
_entity.type
_entity.pdbx_description
1 polymer ?
#
loop_
_entity_poly.entity_id
_entity_poly.type
_entity_poly.pdbx_seq_one_letter_code
_entity_poly.pdbx_strand_id
1 'polypeptide(L)'
;MGAVLSTGDIVNRSARRQKQGEWTAITVMEIEKRRIGWSPEHKKSVYIDESTDPELITELKRLREADVVVAYDQLRDKTLFIELKEQEKEQFDGVYSQYMDLGGQIIYTQKKEGRKTLTLFMLDEGYKEMGAMDVPEKKSLFG
;
A
#
# COMPACT_ATOMS: atom_id res chain seq x y z
N MET A 1 17.12 -23.03 16.17
CA MET A 1 17.67 -21.84 15.49
C MET A 1 16.50 -21.21 14.75
N GLY A 2 16.17 -19.96 15.09
CA GLY A 2 14.97 -19.30 14.57
C GLY A 2 15.16 -18.87 13.11
N ALA A 3 14.21 -19.23 12.25
CA ALA A 3 14.22 -18.85 10.85
C ALA A 3 14.02 -17.32 10.72
N VAL A 4 14.93 -16.67 10.00
CA VAL A 4 14.83 -15.26 9.65
C VAL A 4 13.92 -15.17 8.44
N LEU A 5 12.68 -14.70 8.65
CA LEU A 5 11.82 -14.26 7.56
C LEU A 5 12.57 -13.16 6.81
N SER A 6 12.72 -13.30 5.48
CA SER A 6 13.20 -12.23 4.61
C SER A 6 12.56 -10.91 5.05
N THR A 7 13.42 -9.96 5.41
CA THR A 7 13.06 -8.68 6.04
C THR A 7 12.25 -7.78 5.10
N GLY A 8 12.06 -8.19 3.83
CA GLY A 8 11.35 -7.44 2.81
C GLY A 8 9.90 -7.15 3.17
N ASP A 9 9.04 -8.17 3.33
CA ASP A 9 7.59 -7.92 3.39
C ASP A 9 6.86 -8.85 4.37
N ILE A 10 7.28 -8.82 5.64
CA ILE A 10 6.31 -9.13 6.69
C ILE A 10 5.20 -8.09 6.54
N VAL A 11 4.07 -8.48 5.93
CA VAL A 11 2.85 -7.68 5.81
C VAL A 11 2.46 -7.25 7.20
N ASN A 12 3.00 -6.11 7.60
CA ASN A 12 2.86 -5.63 8.94
C ASN A 12 1.48 -5.00 9.00
N ARG A 13 0.47 -5.84 9.19
CA ARG A 13 -0.87 -5.41 9.63
C ARG A 13 -0.85 -4.74 11.02
N SER A 14 0.32 -4.33 11.54
CA SER A 14 0.46 -3.49 12.74
C SER A 14 0.78 -2.02 12.41
N ALA A 15 0.54 -1.58 11.18
CA ALA A 15 0.08 -0.22 10.98
C ALA A 15 -1.21 -0.01 11.78
N ARG A 16 -1.31 1.02 12.63
CA ARG A 16 -2.61 1.47 13.19
C ARG A 16 -3.68 1.32 12.10
N ARG A 17 -4.67 0.44 12.33
CA ARG A 17 -5.84 0.33 11.44
C ARG A 17 -6.34 1.77 11.25
N GLN A 18 -6.35 2.26 10.02
CA GLN A 18 -7.06 3.49 9.69
C GLN A 18 -8.44 3.40 10.34
N LYS A 19 -8.89 4.48 10.99
CA LYS A 19 -10.27 4.49 11.45
C LYS A 19 -11.15 4.37 10.21
N GLN A 20 -12.21 3.59 10.31
CA GLN A 20 -13.13 3.40 9.19
C GLN A 20 -13.62 4.77 8.71
N GLY A 21 -13.46 5.06 7.41
CA GLY A 21 -13.83 6.35 6.81
C GLY A 21 -12.78 7.47 6.92
N GLU A 22 -11.62 7.21 7.53
CA GLU A 22 -10.47 8.11 7.48
C GLU A 22 -9.80 7.99 6.10
N TRP A 23 -9.68 9.11 5.39
CA TRP A 23 -8.97 9.20 4.13
C TRP A 23 -7.50 9.48 4.36
N THR A 24 -6.62 8.80 3.64
CA THR A 24 -5.17 8.99 3.73
C THR A 24 -4.59 9.20 2.35
N ALA A 25 -3.78 10.25 2.21
CA ALA A 25 -3.02 10.54 1.00
C ALA A 25 -1.89 9.53 0.82
N ILE A 26 -1.77 9.03 -0.41
CA ILE A 26 -0.75 8.06 -0.78
C ILE A 26 -0.04 8.45 -2.06
N THR A 27 1.26 8.20 -2.11
CA THR A 27 2.02 8.27 -3.36
C THR A 27 2.12 6.86 -3.93
N VAL A 28 1.49 6.61 -5.08
CA VAL A 28 1.61 5.32 -5.77
C VAL A 28 3.02 5.21 -6.34
N MET A 29 3.75 4.17 -5.93
CA MET A 29 5.12 3.93 -6.38
C MET A 29 5.13 2.94 -7.55
N GLU A 30 4.39 1.83 -7.40
CA GLU A 30 4.31 0.78 -8.40
C GLU A 30 3.01 -0.02 -8.24
N ILE A 31 2.61 -0.68 -9.33
CA ILE A 31 1.50 -1.63 -9.38
C ILE A 31 2.09 -2.92 -9.93
N GLU A 32 2.01 -3.99 -9.14
CA GLU A 32 2.65 -5.25 -9.49
C GLU A 32 1.78 -6.46 -9.15
N LYS A 33 2.02 -7.57 -9.85
CA LYS A 33 1.40 -8.85 -9.53
C LYS A 33 2.30 -9.62 -8.58
N ARG A 34 1.77 -9.96 -7.41
CA ARG A 34 2.50 -10.75 -6.41
C ARG A 34 1.84 -12.10 -6.17
N ARG A 35 2.66 -13.13 -5.94
CA ARG A 35 2.22 -14.42 -5.40
C ARG A 35 2.12 -14.33 -3.88
N ILE A 36 1.01 -14.82 -3.34
CA ILE A 36 0.67 -14.70 -1.92
C ILE A 36 0.21 -16.05 -1.40
N GLY A 37 0.73 -16.46 -0.25
CA GLY A 37 0.30 -17.66 0.48
C GLY A 37 -0.09 -17.36 1.92
N TRP A 38 -0.97 -18.15 2.50
CA TRP A 38 -1.30 -18.12 3.92
C TRP A 38 -0.37 -19.08 4.68
N SER A 39 0.48 -18.54 5.56
CA SER A 39 1.29 -19.34 6.49
C SER A 39 0.42 -19.79 7.66
N PRO A 40 0.17 -21.11 7.83
CA PRO A 40 -0.56 -21.62 8.99
C PRO A 40 0.21 -21.37 10.30
N GLU A 41 1.54 -21.47 10.26
CA GLU A 41 2.44 -21.24 11.38
C GLU A 41 2.31 -19.81 11.91
N HIS A 42 2.46 -18.82 11.03
CA HIS A 42 2.43 -17.41 11.40
C HIS A 42 1.02 -16.80 11.41
N LYS A 43 0.00 -17.55 11.00
CA LYS A 43 -1.41 -17.13 10.91
C LYS A 43 -1.56 -15.80 10.14
N LYS A 44 -0.81 -15.64 9.06
CA LYS A 44 -0.83 -14.43 8.21
C LYS A 44 -0.56 -14.79 6.75
N SER A 45 -0.95 -13.89 5.85
CA SER A 45 -0.51 -13.93 4.46
C SER A 45 0.96 -13.51 4.37
N VAL A 46 1.72 -14.17 3.49
CA VAL A 46 3.11 -13.86 3.16
C VAL A 46 3.24 -13.72 1.65
N TYR A 47 4.08 -12.79 1.21
CA TYR A 47 4.47 -12.68 -0.19
C TYR A 47 5.51 -13.75 -0.52
N ILE A 48 5.46 -14.23 -1.76
CA ILE A 48 6.36 -15.24 -2.29
C ILE A 48 7.15 -14.58 -3.41
N ASP A 49 8.45 -14.51 -3.24
CA ASP A 49 9.42 -14.01 -4.20
C ASP A 49 10.45 -15.09 -4.55
N GLU A 50 11.40 -14.76 -5.42
CA GLU A 50 12.47 -15.69 -5.85
C GLU A 50 13.43 -16.08 -4.72
N SER A 51 13.48 -15.30 -3.64
CA SER A 51 14.32 -15.58 -2.47
C SER A 51 13.63 -16.45 -1.42
N THR A 52 12.34 -16.74 -1.61
CA THR A 52 11.53 -17.51 -0.68
C THR A 52 11.91 -18.99 -0.76
N ASP A 53 12.24 -19.59 0.39
CA ASP A 53 12.61 -21.00 0.50
C ASP A 53 11.51 -21.91 -0.09
N PRO A 54 11.85 -22.77 -1.08
CA PRO A 54 10.89 -23.71 -1.66
C PRO A 54 10.18 -24.60 -0.64
N GLU A 55 10.87 -25.02 0.43
CA GLU A 55 10.26 -25.85 1.48
C GLU A 55 9.13 -25.08 2.18
N LEU A 56 9.36 -23.80 2.51
CA LEU A 56 8.34 -22.94 3.10
C LEU A 56 7.13 -22.78 2.17
N ILE A 57 7.35 -22.64 0.85
CA ILE A 57 6.25 -22.49 -0.12
C ILE A 57 5.31 -23.71 -0.07
N THR A 58 5.83 -24.93 0.12
CA THR A 58 5.00 -26.14 0.18
C THR A 58 4.07 -26.20 1.40
N GLU A 59 4.43 -25.48 2.47
CA GLU A 59 3.62 -25.42 3.70
C GLU A 59 2.53 -24.33 3.65
N LEU A 60 2.62 -23.41 2.69
CA LEU A 60 1.64 -22.34 2.52
C LEU A 60 0.31 -22.87 1.98
N LYS A 61 -0.78 -22.31 2.51
CA LYS A 61 -2.15 -22.59 2.06
C LYS A 61 -2.68 -21.44 1.23
N ARG A 62 -3.73 -21.67 0.43
CA ARG A 62 -4.45 -20.62 -0.31
C ARG A 62 -3.51 -19.74 -1.16
N LEU A 63 -2.60 -20.41 -1.87
CA LEU A 63 -1.74 -19.77 -2.86
C LEU A 63 -2.61 -19.06 -3.90
N ARG A 64 -2.34 -17.79 -4.13
CA ARG A 64 -3.04 -16.95 -5.11
C ARG A 64 -2.09 -15.90 -5.67
N GLU A 65 -2.47 -15.35 -6.82
CA GLU A 65 -1.90 -14.11 -7.32
C GLU A 65 -2.86 -12.96 -6.97
N ALA A 66 -2.31 -11.78 -6.74
CA ALA A 66 -3.08 -10.56 -6.56
C ALA A 66 -2.33 -9.38 -7.18
N ASP A 67 -3.09 -8.43 -7.74
CA ASP A 67 -2.57 -7.10 -8.05
C ASP A 67 -2.37 -6.34 -6.73
N VAL A 68 -1.18 -5.79 -6.54
CA VAL A 68 -0.77 -5.07 -5.34
C VAL A 68 -0.36 -3.66 -5.74
N VAL A 69 -0.98 -2.67 -5.10
CA VAL A 69 -0.51 -1.28 -5.17
C VAL A 69 0.51 -1.09 -4.06
N VAL A 70 1.75 -0.81 -4.46
CA VAL A 70 2.79 -0.35 -3.55
C VAL A 70 2.72 1.16 -3.50
N ALA A 71 2.47 1.68 -2.31
CA ALA A 71 2.29 3.11 -2.12
C ALA A 71 2.93 3.59 -0.84
N TYR A 72 3.31 4.86 -0.80
CA TYR A 72 3.84 5.50 0.40
C TYR A 72 2.71 6.25 1.14
N ASP A 73 2.46 5.90 2.39
CA ASP A 73 1.54 6.58 3.31
C ASP A 73 2.19 7.88 3.77
N GLN A 74 1.78 9.01 3.19
CA GLN A 74 2.39 10.31 3.48
C GLN A 74 2.21 10.75 4.94
N LEU A 75 1.12 10.32 5.59
CA LEU A 75 0.82 10.69 6.97
C LEU A 75 1.68 9.90 7.97
N ARG A 76 2.00 8.64 7.65
CA ARG A 76 2.65 7.72 8.58
C ARG A 76 4.08 7.36 8.20
N ASP A 77 4.60 7.94 7.12
CA ASP A 77 5.97 7.73 6.63
C ASP A 77 6.32 6.24 6.54
N LYS A 78 5.55 5.52 5.71
CA LYS A 78 5.73 4.07 5.54
C LYS A 78 5.23 3.59 4.18
N THR A 79 5.83 2.51 3.71
CA THR A 79 5.32 1.77 2.54
C THR A 79 4.09 0.94 2.91
N LEU A 80 3.12 0.94 2.00
CA LEU A 80 1.89 0.19 2.03
C LEU A 80 1.89 -0.80 0.87
N PHE A 81 1.40 -2.00 1.14
CA PHE A 81 1.12 -3.02 0.14
C PHE A 81 -0.38 -3.31 0.17
N ILE A 82 -1.10 -2.75 -0.80
CA ILE A 82 -2.56 -2.83 -0.85
C ILE A 82 -2.95 -3.89 -1.89
N GLU A 83 -3.31 -5.08 -1.40
CA GLU A 83 -3.90 -6.13 -2.24
C GLU A 83 -5.27 -5.67 -2.78
N LEU A 84 -5.42 -5.67 -4.10
CA LEU A 84 -6.67 -5.32 -4.78
C LEU A 84 -7.50 -6.57 -5.07
N LYS A 85 -8.76 -6.56 -4.66
CA LYS A 85 -9.78 -7.47 -5.22
C LYS A 85 -10.19 -6.96 -6.59
N GLU A 86 -10.79 -7.84 -7.40
CA GLU A 86 -11.24 -7.55 -8.76
C GLU A 86 -12.04 -6.23 -8.86
N GLN A 87 -13.04 -6.03 -8.00
CA GLN A 87 -13.83 -4.79 -7.96
C GLN A 87 -13.03 -3.56 -7.52
N GLU A 88 -12.04 -3.74 -6.64
CA GLU A 88 -11.17 -2.65 -6.17
C GLU A 88 -10.16 -2.28 -7.25
N LYS A 89 -9.75 -3.24 -8.08
CA LYS A 89 -8.85 -3.02 -9.21
C LYS A 89 -9.47 -2.15 -10.28
N GLU A 90 -10.68 -2.47 -10.74
CA GLU A 90 -11.37 -1.66 -11.74
C GLU A 90 -11.56 -0.21 -11.25
N GLN A 91 -11.94 -0.06 -9.98
CA GLN A 91 -12.10 1.24 -9.34
C GLN A 91 -10.77 2.02 -9.23
N PHE A 92 -9.70 1.33 -8.83
CA PHE A 92 -8.37 1.92 -8.73
C PHE A 92 -7.81 2.32 -10.10
N ASP A 93 -7.92 1.46 -11.11
CA ASP A 93 -7.42 1.73 -12.46
C ASP A 93 -8.07 2.99 -13.05
N GLY A 94 -9.38 3.20 -12.80
CA GLY A 94 -10.08 4.43 -13.19
C GLY A 94 -9.55 5.69 -12.48
N VAL A 95 -9.34 5.62 -11.16
CA VAL A 95 -8.76 6.74 -10.38
C VAL A 95 -7.32 7.02 -10.78
N TYR A 96 -6.53 5.98 -11.02
CA TYR A 96 -5.14 6.10 -11.41
C TYR A 96 -5.02 6.72 -12.81
N SER A 97 -5.89 6.36 -13.75
CA SER A 97 -5.96 7.04 -15.06
C SER A 97 -6.26 8.53 -14.91
N GLN A 98 -7.25 8.90 -14.08
CA GLN A 98 -7.56 10.31 -13.83
C GLN A 98 -6.40 11.06 -13.19
N TYR A 99 -5.69 10.42 -12.25
CA TYR A 99 -4.49 10.98 -11.63
C TYR A 99 -3.37 11.23 -12.66
N MET A 100 -3.15 10.30 -13.60
CA MET A 100 -2.15 10.46 -14.65
C MET A 100 -2.51 11.59 -15.62
N ASP A 101 -3.80 11.81 -15.88
CA ASP A 101 -4.29 12.83 -16.82
C ASP A 101 -4.37 14.24 -16.20
N LEU A 102 -4.87 14.33 -14.95
CA LEU A 102 -5.20 15.59 -14.28
C LEU A 102 -4.18 16.01 -13.22
N GLY A 103 -3.32 15.08 -12.78
CA GLY A 103 -2.51 15.26 -11.58
C GLY A 103 -3.36 15.20 -10.30
N GLY A 104 -2.87 15.82 -9.22
CA GLY A 104 -3.55 15.85 -7.91
C GLY A 104 -3.00 14.81 -6.93
N GLN A 105 -3.84 14.37 -5.99
CA GLN A 105 -3.45 13.43 -4.94
C GLN A 105 -4.42 12.25 -4.89
N ILE A 106 -3.87 11.02 -4.95
CA ILE A 106 -4.66 9.83 -4.66
C ILE A 106 -4.82 9.70 -3.14
N ILE A 107 -6.06 9.58 -2.69
CA ILE A 107 -6.41 9.27 -1.31
C ILE A 107 -7.13 7.92 -1.25
N TYR A 108 -6.99 7.22 -0.13
CA TYR A 108 -7.69 5.95 0.06
C TYR A 108 -8.28 5.82 1.47
N THR A 109 -9.30 4.97 1.59
CA THR A 109 -9.87 4.57 2.87
C THR A 109 -10.26 3.09 2.87
N GLN A 110 -10.48 2.53 4.05
CA GLN A 110 -11.03 1.20 4.23
C GLN A 110 -12.46 1.27 4.79
N LYS A 111 -13.40 0.68 4.06
CA LYS A 111 -14.80 0.56 4.46
C LYS A 111 -15.12 -0.90 4.78
N LYS A 112 -15.82 -1.15 5.89
CA LYS A 112 -16.43 -2.46 6.12
C LYS A 112 -17.79 -2.52 5.45
N GLU A 113 -18.00 -3.56 4.65
CA GLU A 113 -19.28 -3.90 4.07
C GLU A 113 -19.63 -5.35 4.45
N GLY A 114 -20.52 -5.49 5.42
CA GLY A 114 -20.81 -6.77 6.06
C GLY A 114 -19.54 -7.41 6.67
N ARG A 115 -19.18 -8.60 6.17
CA ARG A 115 -17.98 -9.34 6.61
C ARG A 115 -16.71 -8.99 5.83
N LYS A 116 -16.82 -8.18 4.78
CA LYS A 116 -15.69 -7.82 3.91
C LYS A 116 -15.18 -6.42 4.26
N THR A 117 -13.87 -6.23 4.12
CA THR A 117 -13.27 -4.89 4.09
C THR A 117 -12.98 -4.58 2.64
N LEU A 118 -13.49 -3.45 2.17
CA LEU A 118 -13.23 -2.89 0.86
C LEU A 118 -12.26 -1.72 0.98
N THR A 119 -11.31 -1.66 0.06
CA THR A 119 -10.47 -0.48 -0.16
C THR A 119 -11.10 0.40 -1.21
N LEU A 120 -11.21 1.69 -0.93
CA LEU A 120 -11.75 2.68 -1.86
C LEU A 120 -10.69 3.76 -2.10
N PHE A 121 -10.50 4.12 -3.36
CA PHE A 121 -9.59 5.18 -3.80
C PHE A 121 -10.38 6.35 -4.36
N MET A 122 -9.86 7.56 -4.24
CA MET A 122 -10.39 8.74 -4.90
C MET A 122 -9.24 9.66 -5.33
N LEU A 123 -9.50 10.47 -6.35
CA LEU A 123 -8.63 11.57 -6.73
C LEU A 123 -9.09 12.83 -5.99
N ASP A 124 -8.16 13.47 -5.28
CA ASP A 124 -8.33 14.83 -4.78
C ASP A 124 -7.55 15.78 -5.68
N GLU A 125 -8.25 16.37 -6.65
CA GLU A 125 -7.72 17.37 -7.59
C GLU A 125 -7.33 18.68 -6.88
N GLY A 126 -7.92 18.94 -5.70
CA GLY A 126 -7.69 20.16 -4.92
C GLY A 126 -6.56 20.05 -3.90
N TYR A 127 -5.93 18.87 -3.79
CA TYR A 127 -4.87 18.64 -2.83
C TYR A 127 -3.61 19.41 -3.24
N LYS A 128 -3.47 20.62 -2.68
CA LYS A 128 -2.19 21.31 -2.62
C LYS A 128 -1.38 20.61 -1.53
N GLU A 129 -0.25 20.00 -1.91
CA GLU A 129 0.72 19.50 -0.94
C GLU A 129 0.87 20.48 0.23
N MET A 130 0.50 20.08 1.45
CA MET A 130 1.02 20.73 2.66
C MET A 130 2.49 20.32 2.87
N GLY A 131 3.31 20.47 1.83
CA GLY A 131 4.69 20.01 1.73
C GLY A 131 5.64 21.03 1.10
N ALA A 132 5.13 22.06 0.41
CA ALA A 132 5.88 23.28 0.18
C ALA A 132 5.71 24.21 1.39
N MET A 133 6.21 23.81 2.56
CA MET A 133 6.66 24.81 3.53
C MET A 133 7.69 25.66 2.79
N ASP A 134 7.43 26.95 2.67
CA ASP A 134 8.41 27.95 2.24
C ASP A 134 9.75 27.62 2.91
N VAL A 135 10.71 27.13 2.12
CA VAL A 135 12.10 27.16 2.53
C VAL A 135 12.38 28.64 2.67
N PRO A 136 12.62 29.18 3.88
CA PRO A 136 12.97 30.58 3.99
C PRO A 136 14.22 30.77 3.14
N GLU A 137 14.14 31.67 2.15
CA GLU A 137 15.28 32.08 1.36
C GLU A 137 16.43 32.32 2.33
N LYS A 138 17.51 31.55 2.17
CA LYS A 138 18.76 31.84 2.86
C LYS A 138 19.13 33.27 2.46
N LYS A 139 18.89 34.22 3.36
CA LYS A 139 19.57 35.51 3.31
C LYS A 139 21.06 35.20 3.33
N SER A 140 21.68 35.39 2.17
CA SER A 140 23.12 35.47 2.01
C SER A 140 23.65 36.48 3.02
N LEU A 141 24.32 35.98 4.06
CA LEU A 141 25.12 36.77 4.98
C LEU A 141 26.59 36.44 4.72
N PHE A 142 27.05 36.79 3.51
CA PHE A 142 28.44 37.09 3.26
C PHE A 142 28.47 38.32 2.35
N GLY A 143 28.50 39.47 3.00
CA GLY A 143 28.91 40.77 2.50
C GLY A 143 29.77 41.41 3.58
#